data_AF-X1VXN1-F1
#
_entry.id   AF-X1VXN1-F1
#
_cell.length_a   1.000
_cell.length_b   1.000
_cell.length_c   1.000
_cell.angle_alpha   90.00
_cell.angle_beta   90.00
_cell.angle_gamma   90.00
#
_symmetry.space_group_name_H-M   'P 1'
#
loop_
_entity.id
_entity.type
_entity.pdbx_description
1 polymer ?
#
loop_
_entity_poly.entity_id
_entity_poly.type
_entity_poly.pdbx_seq_one_letter_code
_entity_poly.pdbx_strand_id
1 'polypeptide(L)' 'MQRDQKLTEEIRNYCEKIGVDVVGFADTALFERYSEEHRPQAYIEDSKTVIGIG' A
#
# COMPACT_ATOMS: atom_id res chain seq x y z
N MET A 1 -8.31 -6.87 7.17
CA MET A 1 -7.85 -5.47 7.39
C MET A 1 -8.27 -4.84 8.73
N GLN A 2 -8.95 -5.52 9.66
CA GLN A 2 -9.30 -4.90 10.97
C GLN A 2 -8.09 -4.62 11.87
N ARG A 3 -6.98 -5.35 11.71
CA ARG A 3 -5.85 -5.34 12.65
C ARG A 3 -5.12 -3.99 12.71
N ASP A 4 -5.01 -3.30 11.56
CA ASP A 4 -4.20 -2.09 11.42
C ASP A 4 -5.04 -0.85 11.05
N GLN A 5 -6.32 -0.83 11.43
CA GLN A 5 -7.22 0.30 11.15
C GLN A 5 -6.66 1.62 11.67
N LYS A 6 -6.12 1.63 12.89
CA LYS A 6 -5.52 2.84 13.48
C LYS A 6 -4.36 3.37 12.64
N LEU A 7 -3.43 2.51 12.24
CA LEU A 7 -2.29 2.91 11.41
C LEU A 7 -2.75 3.41 10.04
N THR A 8 -3.76 2.76 9.46
CA THR A 8 -4.33 3.15 8.17
C THR A 8 -4.92 4.57 8.23
N GLU A 9 -5.68 4.88 9.29
CA GLU A 9 -6.23 6.21 9.56
C GLU A 9 -5.12 7.26 9.78
N GLU A 10 -4.09 6.92 10.56
CA GLU A 10 -2.95 7.82 10.79
C GLU A 10 -2.22 8.17 9.49
N ILE A 11 -1.99 7.19 8.61
CA ILE A 11 -1.38 7.42 7.29
C ILE A 11 -2.30 8.30 6.42
N ARG A 12 -3.61 8.04 6.40
CA ARG A 12 -4.58 8.87 5.65
C ARG A 12 -4.55 10.32 6.10
N ASN A 13 -4.62 10.57 7.41
CA ASN A 13 -4.58 11.91 7.99
C ASN A 13 -3.25 12.61 7.68
N TYR A 14 -2.14 11.87 7.68
CA TYR A 14 -0.84 12.41 7.29
C TYR A 14 -0.79 12.80 5.81
N CYS A 15 -1.29 11.93 4.91
CA CYS A 15 -1.40 12.21 3.49
C CYS A 15 -2.22 13.48 3.21
N GLU A 16 -3.39 13.62 3.85
CA GLU A 16 -4.23 14.82 3.73
C GLU A 16 -3.47 16.07 4.19
N LYS A 17 -2.78 16.00 5.34
CA LYS A 17 -2.01 17.11 5.90
C LYS A 17 -0.91 17.62 4.96
N ILE A 18 -0.27 16.73 4.21
CA ILE A 18 0.80 17.10 3.28
C ILE A 18 0.31 17.44 1.86
N GLY A 19 -1.01 17.37 1.63
CA GLY A 19 -1.63 17.71 0.35
C GLY A 19 -1.60 16.59 -0.69
N VAL A 20 -1.64 15.33 -0.27
CA VAL A 20 -1.91 14.20 -1.19
C VAL A 20 -3.40 14.21 -1.55
N ASP A 21 -3.71 14.15 -2.84
CA ASP A 21 -5.08 14.17 -3.34
C ASP A 21 -5.78 12.82 -3.14
N VAL A 22 -5.05 11.71 -3.37
CA VAL A 22 -5.57 10.34 -3.24
C VAL A 22 -4.54 9.42 -2.60
N VAL A 23 -4.98 8.62 -1.62
CA VAL A 23 -4.20 7.53 -1.04
C VAL A 23 -4.96 6.20 -1.10
N GLY A 24 -4.30 5.16 -1.61
CA GLY A 24 -4.83 3.81 -1.75
C GLY A 24 -3.94 2.78 -1.08
N PHE A 25 -4.55 1.70 -0.59
CA PHE A 25 -3.85 0.59 0.08
C PHE A 25 -4.27 -0.72 -0.60
N ALA A 26 -3.30 -1.54 -0.98
CA ALA A 26 -3.53 -2.81 -1.64
C ALA A 26 -2.71 -3.93 -1.00
N ASP A 27 -3.32 -5.11 -0.84
CA ASP A 27 -2.61 -6.33 -0.46
C ASP A 27 -1.74 -6.79 -1.63
N THR A 28 -0.52 -7.23 -1.32
CA THR A 28 0.41 -7.73 -2.34
C THR A 28 -0.12 -8.98 -3.08
N ALA A 29 -1.03 -9.75 -2.49
CA ALA A 29 -1.67 -10.90 -3.13
C ALA A 29 -2.45 -10.50 -4.40
N LEU A 30 -2.93 -9.25 -4.51
CA LEU A 30 -3.61 -8.76 -5.71
C LEU A 30 -2.68 -8.67 -6.94
N PHE A 31 -1.37 -8.75 -6.73
CA PHE A 31 -0.35 -8.67 -7.77
C PHE A 31 0.14 -10.05 -8.25
N GLU A 32 -0.31 -11.16 -7.66
CA GLU A 32 0.07 -12.52 -8.07
C GLU A 32 -0.29 -12.82 -9.55
N ARG A 33 -1.26 -12.08 -10.11
CA ARG A 33 -1.64 -12.15 -11.53
C ARG A 33 -0.56 -11.64 -12.51
N TYR A 34 0.45 -10.93 -12.03
CA TYR A 34 1.55 -10.41 -12.86
C TYR A 34 2.76 -11.35 -12.82
N SER A 35 3.67 -11.22 -13.80
CA SER A 35 4.96 -11.94 -13.79
C SER A 35 5.78 -11.55 -12.56
N GLU A 36 6.64 -12.46 -12.09
CA GLU A 36 7.38 -12.29 -10.83
C GLU A 36 8.14 -10.97 -10.75
N GLU A 37 8.79 -10.55 -11.83
CA GLU A 37 9.55 -9.29 -11.93
C GLU A 37 8.70 -8.02 -11.73
N HIS A 38 7.38 -8.11 -11.91
CA HIS A 38 6.43 -7.00 -11.74
C HIS A 38 5.64 -7.11 -10.44
N ARG A 39 5.98 -8.06 -9.56
CA ARG A 39 5.38 -8.17 -8.23
C ARG A 39 6.14 -7.31 -7.23
N PRO A 40 5.49 -6.77 -6.20
CA PRO A 40 6.16 -6.01 -5.14
C PRO A 40 7.35 -6.75 -4.51
N GLN A 41 7.25 -8.07 -4.38
CA GLN A 41 8.27 -8.93 -3.78
C GLN A 41 9.59 -8.98 -4.57
N ALA A 42 9.58 -8.69 -5.87
CA ALA A 42 10.81 -8.61 -6.65
C ALA A 42 11.68 -7.41 -6.27
N TYR A 43 11.08 -6.37 -5.69
CA TYR A 43 11.77 -5.15 -5.26
C TYR A 43 11.99 -5.11 -3.75
N ILE A 44 11.06 -5.67 -2.98
CA ILE A 44 11.11 -5.75 -1.51
C ILE A 44 10.60 -7.14 -1.10
N GLU A 45 11.52 -8.05 -0.78
CA GLU A 45 11.27 -9.47 -0.52
C GLU A 45 10.09 -9.72 0.45
N ASP A 46 10.05 -9.00 1.57
CA ASP A 46 9.01 -9.16 2.60
C ASP A 46 7.86 -8.14 2.50
N SER A 47 7.62 -7.58 1.30
CA SER A 47 6.52 -6.63 1.08
C SER A 47 5.15 -7.23 1.45
N LYS A 48 4.35 -6.48 2.21
CA LYS A 48 3.01 -6.88 2.68
C LYS A 48 1.87 -6.01 2.14
N THR A 49 2.15 -4.74 1.90
CA THR A 49 1.16 -3.75 1.44
C THR A 49 1.81 -2.83 0.41
N VAL A 50 1.06 -2.51 -0.63
CA VAL A 50 1.39 -1.43 -1.58
C VAL A 50 0.54 -0.22 -1.23
N ILE A 51 1.20 0.93 -1.05
CA ILE A 51 0.53 2.21 -0.83
C ILE A 51 0.70 3.05 -2.10
N GLY A 52 -0.42 3.33 -2.77
CA GLY A 52 -0.47 4.23 -3.93
C GLY A 52 -0.81 5.65 -3.49
N ILE A 53 -0.10 6.64 -4.02
CA ILE A 53 -0.26 8.07 -3.71
C ILE A 53 -0.41 8.81 -5.04
N GLY A 54 -1.35 9.75 -5.13
CA GLY A 54 -1.59 10.57 -6.32
C GLY A 54 -2.23 11.90 -5.99
#